data_AF-A0A355A8D2-F1
#
_entry.id   AF-A0A355A8D2-F1
#
_cell.length_a   1.000
_cell.length_b   1.000
_cell.length_c   1.000
_cell.angle_alpha   90.00
_cell.angle_beta   90.00
_cell.angle_gamma   90.00
#
_symmetry.space_group_name_H-M   'P 1'
#
loop_
_entity.id
_entity.type
_entity.pdbx_description
1 polymer ?
#
loop_
_entity_poly.entity_id
_entity_poly.type
_entity_poly.pdbx_seq_one_letter_code
_entity_poly.pdbx_strand_id
1 'polypeptide(L)'
;MKKLNLLFTTFTILLLVGCKEKLQEKEVTQYAIKKGDIVNTIINDEDDYYHINFSSYPSNDKTLPIGVFDSGTGGLTVLKAIVNYDQNQNESLEKGSDGVLDFNKESFIYLGDQANMPYGNYSKENKVDLLKEHIIKDAQFLLGSKYYSNTEDISVNTDKKPIKVLVIACNTATAYGKEYIEEFLLKANSDIKVIGVIDAGVRGVLESLKKDEDAILVY
;
A
#
# COMPACT_ATOMS: atom_id res chain seq x y z
N MET A 1 65.57 -64.95 22.69
CA MET A 1 64.75 -65.89 23.51
C MET A 1 63.53 -65.11 23.98
N LYS A 2 62.39 -65.11 23.27
CA LYS A 2 61.24 -66.05 23.34
C LYS A 2 60.57 -66.13 24.72
N LYS A 3 59.34 -65.56 24.79
CA LYS A 3 58.02 -66.08 25.28
C LYS A 3 57.11 -64.85 25.44
N LEU A 4 55.97 -64.62 24.78
CA LEU A 4 54.81 -65.40 24.31
C LEU A 4 53.86 -65.90 25.42
N ASN A 5 52.60 -65.43 25.31
CA ASN A 5 51.32 -65.82 25.94
C ASN A 5 51.10 -65.38 27.40
N LEU A 6 49.90 -64.95 27.83
CA LEU A 6 48.59 -65.54 27.59
C LEU A 6 47.42 -64.56 27.89
N LEU A 7 46.33 -64.70 27.12
CA LEU A 7 44.97 -64.17 27.32
C LEU A 7 44.48 -64.19 28.78
N PHE A 8 43.69 -63.18 29.16
CA PHE A 8 42.36 -63.42 29.74
C PHE A 8 41.37 -62.32 29.35
N THR A 9 40.25 -62.79 28.85
CA THR A 9 39.05 -62.10 28.35
C THR A 9 38.26 -61.42 29.45
N THR A 10 37.85 -60.17 29.24
CA THR A 10 36.58 -59.64 29.74
C THR A 10 35.92 -58.77 28.67
N PHE A 11 34.81 -59.28 28.15
CA PHE A 11 33.95 -58.65 27.16
C PHE A 11 33.02 -57.69 27.91
N THR A 12 33.40 -56.42 28.03
CA THR A 12 32.51 -55.40 28.60
C THR A 12 31.75 -54.75 27.45
N ILE A 13 30.49 -55.15 27.30
CA ILE A 13 29.51 -54.53 26.40
C ILE A 13 29.31 -53.09 26.88
N LEU A 14 29.96 -52.14 26.20
CA LEU A 14 29.65 -50.72 26.37
C LEU A 14 28.36 -50.44 25.59
N LEU A 15 27.24 -50.40 26.30
CA LEU A 15 25.99 -49.84 25.80
C LEU A 15 26.25 -48.41 25.35
N LEU A 16 26.25 -48.18 24.03
CA LEU A 16 26.11 -46.86 23.42
C LEU A 16 24.73 -46.33 23.79
N VAL A 17 24.60 -45.76 24.98
CA VAL A 17 23.50 -44.88 25.32
C VAL A 17 23.70 -43.62 24.49
N GLY A 18 23.09 -43.60 23.31
CA GLY A 18 22.96 -42.40 22.51
C GLY A 18 22.20 -41.37 23.33
N CYS A 19 22.92 -40.42 23.91
CA CYS A 19 22.36 -39.14 24.33
C CYS A 19 21.91 -38.41 23.07
N LYS A 20 20.69 -38.72 22.62
CA LYS A 20 19.93 -37.87 21.72
C LYS A 20 19.55 -36.66 22.57
N GLU A 21 20.37 -35.61 22.52
CA GLU A 21 19.98 -34.31 23.08
C GLU A 21 18.66 -33.92 22.43
N LYS A 22 17.60 -34.11 23.20
CA LYS A 22 16.26 -33.67 22.87
C LYS A 22 16.32 -32.16 23.06
N LEU A 23 16.70 -31.45 22.00
CA LEU A 23 16.51 -30.01 21.94
C LEU A 23 15.06 -29.75 22.30
N GLN A 24 14.90 -29.05 23.40
CA GLN A 24 13.64 -28.71 24.00
C GLN A 24 12.99 -27.67 23.08
N GLU A 25 12.19 -28.14 22.11
CA GLU A 25 11.20 -27.31 21.43
C GLU A 25 10.19 -26.84 22.49
N LYS A 26 10.54 -25.79 23.21
CA LYS A 26 9.63 -25.02 24.05
C LYS A 26 9.88 -23.54 23.75
N GLU A 27 8.81 -22.91 23.28
CA GLU A 27 8.60 -21.46 23.13
C GLU A 27 9.30 -20.77 21.96
N VAL A 28 9.03 -21.27 20.75
CA VAL A 28 8.81 -20.40 19.57
C VAL A 28 7.44 -20.73 19.01
N THR A 29 6.39 -20.50 19.81
CA THR A 29 5.00 -20.76 19.40
C THR A 29 4.06 -19.70 19.95
N GLN A 30 4.52 -18.44 20.00
CA GLN A 30 3.66 -17.28 20.29
C GLN A 30 3.90 -16.07 19.36
N TYR A 31 4.82 -16.15 18.41
CA TYR A 31 4.81 -15.30 17.21
C TYR A 31 4.65 -16.18 15.98
N ALA A 32 3.59 -16.99 15.96
CA ALA A 32 3.04 -17.36 14.68
C ALA A 32 2.61 -16.03 14.05
N ILE A 33 3.38 -15.54 13.08
CA ILE A 33 2.93 -14.49 12.18
C ILE A 33 1.59 -14.98 11.66
N LYS A 34 0.50 -14.42 12.18
CA LYS A 34 -0.78 -14.48 11.52
C LYS A 34 -0.48 -13.78 10.20
N LYS A 35 -0.19 -14.56 9.15
CA LYS A 35 -0.01 -14.05 7.79
C LYS A 35 -1.40 -13.64 7.32
N GLY A 36 -1.92 -12.59 7.95
CA GLY A 36 -3.20 -12.00 7.68
C GLY A 36 -3.09 -11.23 6.38
N ASP A 37 -4.13 -11.31 5.59
CA ASP A 37 -4.37 -10.36 4.51
C ASP A 37 -4.30 -8.93 5.09
N ILE A 38 -3.43 -8.07 4.56
CA ILE A 38 -3.26 -6.68 5.00
C ILE A 38 -4.59 -5.93 5.02
N VAL A 39 -5.49 -6.24 4.07
CA VAL A 39 -6.85 -5.68 4.03
C VAL A 39 -7.64 -6.06 5.27
N ASN A 40 -7.59 -7.32 5.68
CA ASN A 40 -8.27 -7.78 6.89
C ASN A 40 -7.68 -7.13 8.15
N THR A 41 -6.36 -6.98 8.23
CA THR A 41 -5.71 -6.26 9.34
C THR A 41 -6.21 -4.82 9.44
N ILE A 42 -6.24 -4.09 8.32
CA ILE A 42 -6.71 -2.70 8.29
C ILE A 42 -8.16 -2.58 8.76
N ILE A 43 -9.04 -3.49 8.33
CA ILE A 43 -10.48 -3.38 8.62
C ILE A 43 -10.84 -3.89 10.03
N ASN A 44 -10.25 -5.01 10.47
CA ASN A 44 -10.78 -5.79 11.58
C ASN A 44 -9.88 -5.87 12.83
N ASP A 45 -8.59 -5.54 12.73
CA ASP A 45 -7.65 -5.74 13.83
C ASP A 45 -7.44 -4.44 14.63
N GLU A 46 -8.32 -4.14 15.59
CA GLU A 46 -8.35 -2.85 16.31
C GLU A 46 -7.04 -2.50 17.03
N ASP A 47 -6.23 -3.49 17.39
CA ASP A 47 -4.96 -3.32 18.09
C ASP A 47 -3.78 -3.06 17.12
N ASP A 48 -3.98 -3.20 15.81
CA ASP A 48 -2.91 -3.06 14.81
C ASP A 48 -2.66 -1.60 14.40
N TYR A 49 -1.39 -1.30 14.11
CA TYR A 49 -0.97 0.02 13.62
C TYR A 49 -1.73 0.45 12.36
N TYR A 50 -2.02 -0.47 11.45
CA TYR A 50 -2.69 -0.18 10.19
C TYR A 50 -4.21 -0.02 10.31
N HIS A 51 -4.80 -0.37 11.46
CA HIS A 51 -6.24 -0.35 11.62
C HIS A 51 -6.86 1.03 11.41
N ILE A 52 -7.98 1.05 10.67
CA ILE A 52 -8.86 2.20 10.46
C ILE A 52 -10.28 1.82 10.83
N ASN A 53 -10.88 2.57 11.75
CA ASN A 53 -12.29 2.40 12.07
C ASN A 53 -13.16 3.07 10.99
N PHE A 54 -13.52 2.28 9.95
CA PHE A 54 -14.35 2.77 8.86
C PHE A 54 -15.79 3.09 9.27
N SER A 55 -16.30 2.48 10.34
CA SER A 55 -17.65 2.77 10.86
C SER A 55 -17.79 4.19 11.40
N SER A 56 -16.69 4.77 11.88
CA SER A 56 -16.59 6.16 12.34
C SER A 56 -15.82 7.06 11.37
N TYR A 57 -15.60 6.63 10.12
CA TYR A 57 -14.86 7.42 9.15
C TYR A 57 -15.65 8.70 8.82
N PRO A 58 -15.02 9.88 8.81
CA PRO A 58 -15.70 11.16 8.57
C PRO A 58 -16.05 11.39 7.08
N SER A 59 -16.70 10.43 6.41
CA SER A 59 -16.93 10.46 4.96
C SER A 59 -17.73 11.67 4.45
N ASN A 60 -18.56 12.27 5.30
CA ASN A 60 -19.37 13.44 4.96
C ASN A 60 -18.68 14.80 5.21
N ASP A 61 -17.47 14.80 5.79
CA ASP A 61 -16.73 16.04 6.04
C ASP A 61 -16.05 16.56 4.76
N LYS A 62 -16.63 17.62 4.19
CA LYS A 62 -16.13 18.26 2.97
C LYS A 62 -14.82 19.03 3.17
N THR A 63 -14.39 19.27 4.41
CA THR A 63 -13.16 19.99 4.73
C THR A 63 -11.93 19.08 4.75
N LEU A 64 -12.12 17.76 4.62
CA LEU A 64 -11.03 16.81 4.52
C LEU A 64 -10.24 16.98 3.22
N PRO A 65 -8.92 16.69 3.23
CA PRO A 65 -8.09 16.79 2.05
C PRO A 65 -8.39 15.71 1.00
N ILE A 66 -7.95 15.98 -0.23
CA ILE A 66 -7.78 14.99 -1.29
C ILE A 66 -6.41 14.32 -1.10
N GLY A 67 -6.39 13.00 -1.00
CA GLY A 67 -5.16 12.23 -0.95
C GLY A 67 -4.65 11.93 -2.34
N VAL A 68 -3.37 12.17 -2.59
CA VAL A 68 -2.71 11.85 -3.85
C VAL A 68 -1.49 10.99 -3.53
N PHE A 69 -1.33 9.83 -4.16
CA PHE A 69 -0.09 9.08 -4.02
C PHE A 69 0.53 8.63 -5.34
N ASP A 70 1.84 8.48 -5.32
CA ASP A 70 2.66 7.90 -6.36
C ASP A 70 3.80 7.10 -5.73
N SER A 71 4.49 6.29 -6.55
CA SER A 71 5.75 5.64 -6.16
C SER A 71 6.88 6.63 -5.84
N GLY A 72 6.74 7.92 -6.18
CA GLY A 72 7.80 8.90 -5.98
C GLY A 72 7.34 10.34 -6.16
N THR A 73 8.18 11.14 -6.81
CA THR A 73 7.92 12.56 -7.11
C THR A 73 7.29 12.79 -8.48
N GLY A 74 7.22 11.76 -9.34
CA GLY A 74 6.64 11.86 -10.69
C GLY A 74 5.16 12.28 -10.66
N GLY A 75 4.42 11.78 -9.68
CA GLY A 75 3.02 12.11 -9.42
C GLY A 75 2.76 13.58 -9.07
N LEU A 76 3.79 14.36 -8.73
CA LEU A 76 3.64 15.81 -8.56
C LEU A 76 3.20 16.50 -9.86
N THR A 77 3.42 15.88 -11.03
CA THR A 77 2.87 16.38 -12.30
C THR A 77 1.35 16.32 -12.33
N VAL A 78 0.76 15.24 -11.79
CA VAL A 78 -0.69 15.06 -11.66
C VAL A 78 -1.24 16.04 -10.63
N LEU A 79 -0.61 16.15 -9.46
CA LEU A 79 -1.01 17.13 -8.45
C LEU A 79 -0.95 18.55 -9.02
N LYS A 80 0.12 18.90 -9.74
CA LYS A 80 0.26 20.19 -10.42
C LYS A 80 -0.88 20.43 -11.43
N ALA A 81 -1.28 19.42 -12.19
CA ALA A 81 -2.40 19.54 -13.12
C ALA A 81 -3.72 19.82 -12.38
N ILE A 82 -3.98 19.10 -11.29
CA ILE A 82 -5.19 19.29 -10.47
C ILE A 82 -5.24 20.70 -9.87
N VAL A 83 -4.16 21.16 -9.21
CA VAL A 83 -4.16 22.47 -8.54
C VAL A 83 -4.19 23.65 -9.50
N ASN A 84 -3.84 23.45 -10.78
CA ASN A 84 -3.92 24.49 -11.82
C ASN A 84 -5.11 24.30 -12.78
N TYR A 85 -6.05 23.42 -12.44
CA TYR A 85 -7.21 23.14 -13.28
C TYR A 85 -8.24 24.28 -13.18
N ASP A 86 -8.64 24.84 -14.33
CA ASP A 86 -9.66 25.89 -14.49
C ASP A 86 -10.38 25.60 -15.81
N GLN A 87 -11.24 24.60 -15.81
CA GLN A 87 -11.99 24.19 -17.01
C GLN A 87 -13.48 24.00 -16.72
N ASN A 88 -13.94 24.36 -15.52
CA ASN A 88 -15.34 24.42 -15.16
C ASN A 88 -15.63 25.75 -14.48
N GLN A 89 -16.80 26.32 -14.78
CA GLN A 89 -17.29 27.49 -14.10
C GLN A 89 -17.71 27.10 -12.67
N ASN A 90 -17.08 27.69 -11.67
CA ASN A 90 -17.22 27.29 -10.27
C ASN A 90 -18.63 27.53 -9.69
N GLU A 91 -19.37 28.49 -10.23
CA GLU A 91 -20.74 28.79 -9.80
C GLU A 91 -21.81 28.00 -10.55
N SER A 92 -21.72 27.94 -11.88
CA SER A 92 -22.74 27.32 -12.75
C SER A 92 -22.51 25.82 -12.97
N LEU A 93 -21.29 25.33 -12.73
CA LEU A 93 -20.82 23.97 -13.04
C LEU A 93 -20.83 23.65 -14.54
N GLU A 94 -20.93 24.66 -15.40
CA GLU A 94 -20.80 24.50 -16.84
C GLU A 94 -19.33 24.33 -17.24
N LYS A 95 -19.10 23.64 -18.37
CA LYS A 95 -17.75 23.49 -18.93
C LYS A 95 -17.23 24.84 -19.42
N GLY A 96 -15.97 25.15 -19.13
CA GLY A 96 -15.28 26.38 -19.53
C GLY A 96 -14.53 27.03 -18.37
N SER A 97 -13.47 27.77 -18.68
CA SER A 97 -12.68 28.52 -17.70
C SER A 97 -13.45 29.78 -17.23
N ASP A 98 -13.41 30.06 -15.93
CA ASP A 98 -13.91 31.31 -15.34
C ASP A 98 -12.79 32.17 -14.72
N GLY A 99 -11.53 31.73 -14.85
CA GLY A 99 -10.35 32.40 -14.30
C GLY A 99 -10.08 32.07 -12.84
N VAL A 100 -10.88 31.18 -12.22
CA VAL A 100 -10.75 30.73 -10.85
C VAL A 100 -10.50 29.22 -10.84
N LEU A 101 -9.44 28.80 -10.17
CA LEU A 101 -9.06 27.38 -10.13
C LEU A 101 -10.17 26.53 -9.50
N ASP A 102 -10.57 25.45 -10.19
CA ASP A 102 -11.70 24.56 -9.83
C ASP A 102 -11.55 23.97 -8.43
N PHE A 103 -10.30 23.75 -8.00
CA PHE A 103 -9.96 23.14 -6.71
C PHE A 103 -9.37 24.15 -5.72
N ASN A 104 -9.63 25.46 -5.87
CA ASN A 104 -9.05 26.51 -5.02
C ASN A 104 -9.41 26.42 -3.52
N LYS A 105 -10.49 25.71 -3.16
CA LYS A 105 -10.93 25.47 -1.78
C LYS A 105 -10.46 24.14 -1.23
N GLU A 106 -9.77 23.33 -2.03
CA GLU A 106 -9.32 22.01 -1.64
C GLU A 106 -7.95 22.05 -0.97
N SER A 107 -7.75 21.10 -0.07
CA SER A 107 -6.44 20.82 0.52
C SER A 107 -5.97 19.43 0.07
N PHE A 108 -4.66 19.22 0.02
CA PHE A 108 -4.08 18.00 -0.52
C PHE A 108 -3.07 17.39 0.46
N ILE A 109 -3.09 16.07 0.57
CA ILE A 109 -2.00 15.29 1.17
C ILE A 109 -1.36 14.48 0.05
N TYR A 110 -0.07 14.71 -0.18
CA TYR A 110 0.69 13.95 -1.17
C TYR A 110 1.60 12.91 -0.47
N LEU A 111 1.55 11.67 -0.92
CA LEU A 111 2.46 10.60 -0.52
C LEU A 111 3.30 10.15 -1.72
N GLY A 112 4.62 10.14 -1.56
CA GLY A 112 5.54 9.54 -2.53
C GLY A 112 6.28 8.37 -1.89
N ASP A 113 6.01 7.14 -2.31
CA ASP A 113 6.63 5.93 -1.74
C ASP A 113 8.05 5.67 -2.28
N GLN A 114 8.96 6.59 -1.97
CA GLN A 114 10.34 6.51 -2.45
C GLN A 114 11.11 5.31 -1.94
N ALA A 115 10.71 4.72 -0.80
CA ALA A 115 11.39 3.57 -0.24
C ALA A 115 11.19 2.31 -1.10
N ASN A 116 10.07 2.23 -1.82
CA ASN A 116 9.69 1.05 -2.61
C ASN A 116 9.67 1.33 -4.13
N MET A 117 10.20 2.47 -4.57
CA MET A 117 10.36 2.76 -6.00
C MET A 117 11.49 1.93 -6.65
N PRO A 118 11.42 1.66 -7.97
CA PRO A 118 10.33 1.97 -8.89
C PRO A 118 9.32 0.81 -8.99
N TYR A 119 8.02 1.15 -8.94
CA TYR A 119 6.94 0.17 -9.03
C TYR A 119 6.94 -0.64 -10.34
N GLY A 120 7.38 -0.03 -11.44
CA GLY A 120 7.42 -0.68 -12.76
C GLY A 120 8.30 -1.93 -12.86
N ASN A 121 9.19 -2.16 -11.88
CA ASN A 121 10.06 -3.34 -11.87
C ASN A 121 9.42 -4.56 -11.20
N TYR A 122 8.39 -4.39 -10.38
CA TYR A 122 7.86 -5.47 -9.55
C TYR A 122 7.27 -6.62 -10.39
N SER A 123 6.60 -6.33 -11.50
CA SER A 123 6.05 -7.37 -12.38
C SER A 123 7.14 -8.21 -13.05
N LYS A 124 8.22 -7.56 -13.51
CA LYS A 124 9.38 -8.23 -14.12
C LYS A 124 10.10 -9.15 -13.15
N GLU A 125 10.07 -8.79 -11.87
CA GLU A 125 10.68 -9.55 -10.77
C GLU A 125 9.71 -10.57 -10.14
N ASN A 126 8.51 -10.78 -10.70
CA ASN A 126 7.46 -11.67 -10.16
C ASN A 126 7.02 -11.30 -8.72
N LYS A 127 6.99 -10.00 -8.40
CA LYS A 127 6.65 -9.44 -7.08
C LYS A 127 5.34 -8.64 -7.08
N VAL A 128 4.38 -8.98 -7.95
CA VAL A 128 3.11 -8.24 -8.09
C VAL A 128 2.31 -8.22 -6.77
N ASP A 129 2.31 -9.31 -6.01
CA ASP A 129 1.59 -9.35 -4.72
C ASP A 129 2.19 -8.38 -3.70
N LEU A 130 3.53 -8.28 -3.67
CA LEU A 130 4.21 -7.31 -2.82
C LEU A 130 3.90 -5.87 -3.26
N LEU A 131 3.86 -5.61 -4.58
CA LEU A 131 3.43 -4.30 -5.10
C LEU A 131 2.01 -3.95 -4.65
N LYS A 132 1.06 -4.90 -4.73
CA LYS A 132 -0.31 -4.69 -4.26
C LYS A 132 -0.36 -4.40 -2.75
N GLU A 133 0.48 -5.06 -1.97
CA GLU A 133 0.60 -4.78 -0.53
C GLU A 133 1.11 -3.35 -0.27
N HIS A 134 2.15 -2.89 -0.97
CA HIS A 134 2.63 -1.50 -0.88
C HIS A 134 1.53 -0.50 -1.24
N ILE A 135 0.82 -0.73 -2.35
CA ILE A 135 -0.27 0.14 -2.81
C ILE A 135 -1.40 0.23 -1.75
N ILE A 136 -1.76 -0.88 -1.11
CA ILE A 136 -2.75 -0.85 -0.02
C ILE A 136 -2.23 -0.09 1.20
N LYS A 137 -0.94 -0.24 1.54
CA LYS A 137 -0.32 0.52 2.63
C LYS A 137 -0.27 2.02 2.34
N ASP A 138 0.00 2.43 1.10
CA ASP A 138 -0.05 3.83 0.67
C ASP A 138 -1.46 4.42 0.80
N ALA A 139 -2.47 3.67 0.33
CA ALA A 139 -3.86 4.05 0.50
C ALA A 139 -4.25 4.12 1.98
N GLN A 140 -3.88 3.11 2.78
CA GLN A 140 -4.11 3.06 4.22
C GLN A 140 -3.51 4.26 4.93
N PHE A 141 -2.27 4.64 4.59
CA PHE A 141 -1.63 5.81 5.18
C PHE A 141 -2.48 7.06 4.95
N LEU A 142 -2.93 7.29 3.72
CA LEU A 142 -3.76 8.47 3.38
C LEU A 142 -5.14 8.43 4.04
N LEU A 143 -5.76 7.26 4.13
CA LEU A 143 -7.07 7.05 4.77
C LEU A 143 -6.99 7.17 6.30
N GLY A 144 -5.89 6.76 6.92
CA GLY A 144 -5.70 6.82 8.36
C GLY A 144 -5.23 8.19 8.85
N SER A 145 -5.19 8.37 10.18
CA SER A 145 -4.57 9.54 10.83
C SER A 145 -3.20 9.24 11.46
N LYS A 146 -2.87 7.95 11.63
CA LYS A 146 -1.63 7.48 12.26
C LYS A 146 -0.43 7.69 11.33
N TYR A 147 0.67 8.26 11.85
CA TYR A 147 1.94 8.37 11.12
C TYR A 147 3.13 8.62 12.05
N TYR A 148 4.33 8.36 11.52
CA TYR A 148 5.60 8.84 12.06
C TYR A 148 6.16 9.87 11.09
N SER A 149 6.56 11.02 11.61
CA SER A 149 7.12 12.13 10.85
C SER A 149 8.56 11.85 10.43
N ASN A 150 9.33 11.22 11.31
CA ASN A 150 10.73 10.87 11.11
C ASN A 150 11.16 9.77 12.09
N THR A 151 12.43 9.39 12.02
CA THR A 151 13.03 8.30 12.83
C THR A 151 13.19 8.62 14.32
N GLU A 152 13.04 9.88 14.71
CA GLU A 152 13.18 10.33 16.11
C GLU A 152 11.85 10.27 16.87
N ASP A 153 10.73 10.07 16.17
CA ASP A 153 9.42 9.92 16.79
C ASP A 153 9.36 8.66 17.66
N ILE A 154 9.12 8.86 18.96
CA ILE A 154 9.06 7.79 19.97
C ILE A 154 7.64 7.22 20.08
N SER A 155 6.62 7.97 19.63
CA SER A 155 5.21 7.60 19.66
C SER A 155 4.52 7.96 18.34
N VAL A 156 3.43 7.26 18.03
CA VAL A 156 2.62 7.52 16.83
C VAL A 156 1.92 8.88 16.91
N ASN A 157 2.00 9.68 15.85
CA ASN A 157 1.21 10.91 15.69
C ASN A 157 -0.16 10.58 15.11
N THR A 158 -1.18 11.36 15.47
CA THR A 158 -2.57 11.11 15.05
C THR A 158 -3.31 12.36 14.59
N ASP A 159 -2.60 13.47 14.37
CA ASP A 159 -3.16 14.77 13.99
C ASP A 159 -3.32 14.95 12.48
N LYS A 160 -2.78 14.02 11.67
CA LYS A 160 -3.01 13.99 10.23
C LYS A 160 -4.48 13.73 9.93
N LYS A 161 -5.09 14.61 9.12
CA LYS A 161 -6.48 14.42 8.67
C LYS A 161 -6.58 13.21 7.73
N PRO A 162 -7.63 12.38 7.84
CA PRO A 162 -7.97 11.40 6.82
C PRO A 162 -8.46 12.10 5.54
N ILE A 163 -8.47 11.40 4.41
CA ILE A 163 -8.85 11.98 3.10
C ILE A 163 -10.33 11.75 2.77
N LYS A 164 -10.92 12.60 1.91
CA LYS A 164 -12.28 12.39 1.35
C LYS A 164 -12.30 11.72 -0.02
N VAL A 165 -11.20 11.84 -0.78
CA VAL A 165 -11.03 11.27 -2.12
C VAL A 165 -9.59 10.81 -2.27
N LEU A 166 -9.39 9.65 -2.90
CA LEU A 166 -8.07 9.08 -3.18
C LEU A 166 -7.75 9.19 -4.68
N VAL A 167 -6.62 9.79 -5.00
CA VAL A 167 -6.07 9.89 -6.36
C VAL A 167 -4.80 9.06 -6.45
N ILE A 168 -4.78 8.11 -7.37
CA ILE A 168 -3.60 7.31 -7.73
C ILE A 168 -2.90 8.04 -8.89
N ALA A 169 -1.85 8.79 -8.58
CA ALA A 169 -1.08 9.55 -9.57
C ALA A 169 -0.05 8.69 -10.33
N CYS A 170 0.22 7.47 -9.86
CA CYS A 170 1.12 6.53 -10.54
C CYS A 170 0.37 5.68 -11.59
N ASN A 171 0.86 5.64 -12.82
CA ASN A 171 0.34 4.73 -13.85
C ASN A 171 0.45 3.26 -13.43
N THR A 172 1.62 2.86 -12.90
CA THR A 172 1.84 1.48 -12.46
C THR A 172 0.93 1.12 -11.28
N ALA A 173 0.81 1.99 -10.27
CA ALA A 173 -0.10 1.69 -9.16
C ALA A 173 -1.57 1.65 -9.62
N THR A 174 -1.96 2.51 -10.57
CA THR A 174 -3.31 2.46 -11.15
C THR A 174 -3.56 1.12 -11.84
N ALA A 175 -2.62 0.67 -12.69
CA ALA A 175 -2.77 -0.57 -13.46
C ALA A 175 -2.89 -1.82 -12.59
N TYR A 176 -2.10 -1.89 -11.49
CA TYR A 176 -2.04 -3.10 -10.66
C TYR A 176 -2.91 -3.04 -9.40
N GLY A 177 -3.32 -1.85 -8.96
CA GLY A 177 -3.87 -1.65 -7.63
C GLY A 177 -5.18 -0.88 -7.54
N LYS A 178 -5.66 -0.19 -8.58
CA LYS A 178 -6.92 0.57 -8.50
C LYS A 178 -8.10 -0.33 -8.13
N GLU A 179 -8.33 -1.39 -8.89
CA GLU A 179 -9.42 -2.35 -8.62
C GLU A 179 -9.28 -2.96 -7.23
N TYR A 180 -8.05 -3.26 -6.81
CA TYR A 180 -7.78 -3.85 -5.49
C TYR A 180 -8.10 -2.89 -4.34
N ILE A 181 -7.81 -1.59 -4.49
CA ILE A 181 -8.22 -0.57 -3.53
C ILE A 181 -9.75 -0.42 -3.51
N GLU A 182 -10.40 -0.43 -4.67
CA GLU A 182 -11.86 -0.34 -4.76
C GLU A 182 -12.54 -1.53 -4.04
N GLU A 183 -12.04 -2.76 -4.26
CA GLU A 183 -12.49 -3.94 -3.52
C GLU A 183 -12.25 -3.83 -2.01
N PHE A 184 -11.09 -3.31 -1.60
CA PHE A 184 -10.77 -3.04 -0.20
C PHE A 184 -11.77 -2.07 0.44
N LEU A 185 -12.05 -0.94 -0.21
CA LEU A 185 -13.00 0.06 0.30
C LEU A 185 -14.43 -0.48 0.34
N LEU A 186 -14.83 -1.30 -0.63
CA LEU A 186 -16.12 -2.00 -0.62
C LEU A 186 -16.22 -2.96 0.58
N LYS A 187 -15.17 -3.76 0.85
CA LYS A 187 -15.12 -4.64 2.04
C LYS A 187 -15.18 -3.84 3.34
N ALA A 188 -14.58 -2.65 3.36
CA ALA A 188 -14.60 -1.74 4.49
C ALA A 188 -15.93 -0.97 4.66
N ASN A 189 -16.90 -1.17 3.75
CA ASN A 189 -18.16 -0.41 3.69
C ASN A 189 -17.92 1.12 3.61
N SER A 190 -16.90 1.52 2.84
CA SER A 190 -16.53 2.91 2.59
C SER A 190 -16.98 3.36 1.20
N ASP A 191 -17.41 4.62 1.09
CA ASP A 191 -17.87 5.24 -0.15
C ASP A 191 -16.84 6.14 -0.85
N ILE A 192 -15.62 6.21 -0.27
CA ILE A 192 -14.50 7.00 -0.76
C ILE A 192 -14.23 6.69 -2.23
N LYS A 193 -14.11 7.74 -3.03
CA LYS A 193 -13.86 7.61 -4.47
C LYS A 193 -12.38 7.47 -4.76
N VAL A 194 -12.05 6.55 -5.66
CA VAL A 194 -10.70 6.29 -6.16
C VAL A 194 -10.62 6.75 -7.60
N ILE A 195 -9.68 7.64 -7.89
CA ILE A 195 -9.44 8.18 -9.23
C ILE A 195 -8.05 7.74 -9.68
N GLY A 196 -7.96 7.04 -10.81
CA GLY A 196 -6.70 6.63 -11.42
C GLY A 196 -6.35 7.46 -12.65
N VAL A 197 -5.06 7.60 -12.93
CA VAL A 197 -4.55 8.36 -14.09
C VAL A 197 -4.77 7.68 -15.44
N ILE A 198 -4.90 6.35 -15.48
CA ILE A 198 -5.16 5.60 -16.73
C ILE A 198 -6.54 5.96 -17.29
N ASP A 199 -7.59 5.88 -16.48
CA ASP A 199 -8.96 6.22 -16.92
C ASP A 199 -9.09 7.69 -17.35
N ALA A 200 -8.32 8.58 -16.71
CA ALA A 200 -8.25 9.99 -17.10
C ALA A 200 -7.56 10.17 -18.46
N GLY A 201 -6.42 9.50 -18.67
CA GLY A 201 -5.70 9.55 -19.94
C GLY A 201 -6.51 8.98 -21.10
N VAL A 202 -7.16 7.83 -20.90
CA VAL A 202 -8.02 7.20 -21.92
C VAL A 202 -9.19 8.11 -22.30
N ARG A 203 -9.88 8.72 -21.32
CA ARG A 203 -10.96 9.67 -21.60
C ARG A 203 -10.47 10.88 -22.39
N GLY A 204 -9.33 11.47 -22.02
CA GLY A 204 -8.76 12.59 -22.75
C GLY A 204 -8.42 12.27 -24.21
N VAL A 205 -7.93 11.05 -24.47
CA VAL A 205 -7.70 10.58 -25.85
C VAL A 205 -9.03 10.43 -26.60
N LEU A 206 -10.02 9.74 -26.01
CA LEU A 206 -11.32 9.52 -26.64
C LEU A 206 -12.09 10.81 -26.96
N GLU A 207 -11.89 11.88 -26.19
CA GLU A 207 -12.50 13.19 -26.46
C GLU A 207 -11.91 13.89 -27.70
N SER A 208 -10.67 13.57 -28.07
CA SER A 208 -9.96 14.20 -29.19
C SER A 208 -9.88 13.33 -30.44
N LEU A 209 -10.05 12.01 -30.29
CA LEU A 209 -9.97 11.04 -31.38
C LEU A 209 -11.15 11.17 -32.36
N LYS A 210 -10.86 11.07 -33.66
CA LYS A 210 -11.91 10.90 -34.67
C LYS A 210 -12.39 9.44 -34.70
N LYS A 211 -13.58 9.21 -35.26
CA LYS A 211 -14.19 7.86 -35.34
C LYS A 211 -13.38 6.85 -36.18
N ASP A 212 -12.56 7.33 -37.09
CA ASP A 212 -11.77 6.57 -38.05
C ASP A 212 -10.27 6.59 -37.75
N GLU A 213 -9.88 7.10 -36.58
CA GLU A 213 -8.50 7.21 -36.14
C GLU A 213 -8.19 6.15 -35.08
N ASP A 214 -6.99 5.56 -35.15
CA ASP A 214 -6.48 4.63 -34.14
C ASP A 214 -5.37 5.32 -33.34
N ALA A 215 -5.37 5.17 -32.02
CA ALA A 215 -4.28 5.65 -31.15
C ALA A 215 -3.83 4.58 -30.16
N ILE A 216 -2.54 4.61 -29.83
CA ILE A 216 -1.94 3.81 -28.77
C ILE A 216 -1.50 4.79 -27.67
N LEU A 217 -2.05 4.61 -26.47
CA LEU A 217 -1.58 5.31 -25.27
C LEU A 217 -0.49 4.45 -24.62
N VAL A 218 0.73 4.97 -24.54
CA VAL A 218 1.86 4.33 -23.85
C VAL A 218 2.14 5.11 -22.56
N TYR A 219 2.20 4.40 -21.44
CA TYR A 219 2.34 4.99 -20.10
C TYR A 219 3.22 4.16 -19.16
#